data_AF-A0A1Z8RX14-F1
#
_entry.id   AF-A0A1Z8RX14-F1
#
_cell.length_a   1.000
_cell.length_b   1.000
_cell.length_c   1.000
_cell.angle_alpha   90.00
_cell.angle_beta   90.00
_cell.angle_gamma   90.00
#
_symmetry.space_group_name_H-M   'P 1'
#
loop_
_entity.id
_entity.type
_entity.pdbx_description
1 polymer ?
#
loop_
_entity_poly.entity_id
_entity_poly.type
_entity_poly.pdbx_seq_one_letter_code
_entity_poly.pdbx_strand_id
1 'polypeptide(L)' 'MFDPEKLNEYKIRILLSLLIILLVIFAIFYRGISGIASIEVIFLGLLFSIVSLLHASWAILKIKKLQ' A
#
# COMPACT_ATOMS: atom_id res chain seq x y z
N MET A 1 12.90 -0.08 5.88
CA MET A 1 14.21 0.62 5.86
C MET A 1 14.43 1.21 4.49
N PHE A 2 14.92 2.45 4.42
CA PHE A 2 15.24 3.15 3.18
C PHE A 2 16.58 2.64 2.62
N ASP A 3 16.64 2.41 1.32
CA ASP A 3 17.79 1.90 0.58
C ASP A 3 17.78 2.47 -0.84
N PRO A 4 18.74 3.32 -1.23
CA PRO A 4 18.71 4.01 -2.51
C PRO A 4 18.89 3.09 -3.73
N GLU A 5 19.44 1.90 -3.56
CA GLU A 5 19.66 0.94 -4.67
C GLU A 5 18.37 0.20 -5.06
N LYS A 6 17.34 0.27 -4.21
CA LYS A 6 16.09 -0.50 -4.34
C LYS A 6 14.98 0.22 -5.08
N LEU A 7 15.32 1.06 -6.07
CA LEU A 7 14.33 1.83 -6.85
C LEU A 7 13.24 0.94 -7.46
N ASN A 8 13.61 -0.22 -8.02
CA ASN A 8 12.65 -1.12 -8.65
C ASN A 8 11.72 -1.78 -7.63
N GLU A 9 12.24 -2.16 -6.46
CA GLU A 9 11.41 -2.71 -5.38
C GLU A 9 10.39 -1.68 -4.88
N TYR A 10 10.77 -0.41 -4.78
CA TYR A 10 9.82 0.64 -4.39
C TYR A 10 8.72 0.84 -5.43
N LYS A 11 9.03 0.77 -6.73
CA LYS A 11 8.02 0.80 -7.80
C LYS A 11 7.04 -0.37 -7.68
N ILE A 12 7.56 -1.58 -7.46
CA ILE A 12 6.74 -2.78 -7.25
C ILE A 12 5.86 -2.65 -5.99
N ARG A 13 6.41 -2.11 -4.89
CA ARG A 13 5.62 -1.84 -3.67
C ARG A 13 4.48 -0.86 -3.89
N ILE A 14 4.68 0.18 -4.71
CA ILE A 14 3.58 1.09 -5.10
C ILE A 14 2.47 0.32 -5.82
N LEU A 15 2.82 -0.51 -6.82
CA LEU A 15 1.85 -1.32 -7.57
C LEU A 15 1.08 -2.27 -6.65
N LEU A 16 1.78 -2.99 -5.76
CA LEU A 16 1.18 -3.89 -4.76
C LEU A 16 0.25 -3.15 -3.79
N SER A 17 0.69 -1.99 -3.27
CA SER A 17 -0.14 -1.17 -2.39
C SER A 17 -1.43 -0.73 -3.08
N LEU A 18 -1.35 -0.27 -4.33
CA LEU A 18 -2.53 0.14 -5.10
C LEU A 18 -3.47 -1.05 -5.38
N LEU A 19 -2.90 -2.22 -5.70
CA LEU A 19 -3.67 -3.45 -5.90
C LEU A 19 -4.44 -3.84 -4.62
N ILE A 20 -3.78 -3.81 -3.45
CA ILE A 20 -4.42 -4.13 -2.17
C ILE A 20 -5.55 -3.14 -1.88
N ILE A 21 -5.32 -1.83 -2.06
CA ILE A 21 -6.36 -0.81 -1.88
C ILE A 21 -7.56 -1.11 -2.77
N LEU A 22 -7.33 -1.43 -4.05
CA LEU A 22 -8.40 -1.77 -4.99
C LEU A 22 -9.17 -3.03 -4.57
N LEU A 23 -8.48 -4.07 -4.12
CA LEU A 23 -9.11 -5.29 -3.61
C LEU A 23 -9.94 -5.04 -2.35
N VAL A 24 -9.46 -4.19 -1.44
CA VAL A 24 -10.22 -3.82 -0.23
C VAL A 24 -11.47 -3.02 -0.60
N ILE A 25 -11.35 -2.04 -1.49
CA ILE A 25 -12.49 -1.28 -2.01
C ILE A 25 -13.51 -2.23 -2.65
N PHE A 26 -13.05 -3.14 -3.51
CA PHE A 26 -13.90 -4.15 -4.12
C PHE A 26 -14.61 -5.02 -3.09
N ALA A 27 -13.91 -5.49 -2.06
CA ALA A 27 -14.49 -6.30 -0.99
C ALA A 27 -15.58 -5.54 -0.20
N ILE A 28 -15.36 -4.25 0.09
CA ILE A 28 -16.36 -3.37 0.73
C ILE A 28 -17.62 -3.28 -0.12
N PHE A 29 -17.49 -3.05 -1.43
CA PHE A 29 -18.64 -2.94 -2.33
C PHE A 29 -19.37 -4.27 -2.54
N TYR A 30 -18.64 -5.38 -2.66
CA TYR A 30 -19.23 -6.67 -2.98
C TYR A 30 -19.95 -7.33 -1.79
N ARG A 31 -19.38 -7.23 -0.58
CA ARG A 31 -19.86 -7.98 0.59
C ARG A 31 -20.36 -7.10 1.74
N GLY A 32 -20.15 -5.79 1.63
CA GLY A 32 -20.35 -4.86 2.73
C GLY A 32 -19.35 -5.08 3.88
N ILE A 33 -19.49 -4.27 4.93
CA ILE A 33 -18.66 -4.34 6.14
C ILE A 33 -19.45 -5.07 7.23
N SER A 34 -19.71 -6.37 7.03
CA SER A 34 -20.46 -7.18 8.00
C SER A 34 -19.52 -8.09 8.80
N GLY A 35 -19.51 -7.92 10.13
CA GLY A 35 -18.73 -8.71 11.07
C GLY A 35 -17.34 -8.12 11.41
N ILE A 36 -16.88 -8.42 12.63
CA ILE A 36 -15.63 -7.90 13.21
C ILE A 36 -14.42 -8.30 12.35
N ALA A 37 -14.37 -9.54 11.88
CA ALA A 37 -13.27 -10.02 11.03
C ALA A 37 -13.16 -9.23 9.70
N SER A 38 -14.29 -8.86 9.09
CA SER A 38 -14.30 -8.05 7.86
C SER A 38 -13.77 -6.65 8.13
N ILE A 39 -14.13 -6.04 9.26
CA ILE A 39 -13.64 -4.72 9.70
C ILE A 39 -12.13 -4.75 9.90
N GLU A 40 -11.60 -5.77 10.59
CA GLU A 40 -10.17 -5.92 10.84
C GLU A 40 -9.37 -6.06 9.54
N VAL A 41 -9.84 -6.89 8.61
CA VAL A 41 -9.16 -7.10 7.31
C VAL A 41 -9.16 -5.81 6.49
N ILE A 42 -10.27 -5.08 6.46
CA ILE A 42 -10.36 -3.79 5.76
C ILE A 42 -9.41 -2.78 6.41
N PHE A 43 -9.45 -2.65 7.73
CA PHE A 43 -8.67 -1.64 8.45
C PHE A 43 -7.17 -1.93 8.38
N LEU A 44 -6.74 -3.15 8.68
CA LEU A 44 -5.34 -3.55 8.60
C LEU A 44 -4.83 -3.54 7.17
N GLY A 45 -5.63 -4.02 6.21
CA GLY A 45 -5.28 -4.03 4.79
C GLY A 45 -5.09 -2.62 4.23
N LEU A 46 -6.01 -1.70 4.53
CA LEU A 46 -5.90 -0.30 4.11
C LEU A 46 -4.75 0.41 4.82
N LEU A 47 -4.64 0.28 6.15
CA LEU A 47 -3.58 0.95 6.90
C LEU A 47 -2.20 0.50 6.42
N PHE A 48 -1.99 -0.80 6.26
CA PHE A 48 -0.74 -1.36 5.75
C PHE A 48 -0.43 -0.85 4.34
N SER A 49 -1.40 -0.94 3.42
CA SER A 49 -1.18 -0.55 2.02
C SER A 49 -0.92 0.95 1.85
N ILE A 50 -1.62 1.81 2.61
CA ILE A 50 -1.39 3.26 2.62
C ILE A 50 -0.01 3.59 3.16
N VAL A 51 0.38 3.04 4.31
CA VAL A 51 1.72 3.30 4.89
C VAL A 51 2.82 2.81 3.94
N SER A 52 2.65 1.62 3.36
CA SER A 52 3.57 1.09 2.34
C SER A 52 3.65 2.01 1.11
N LEU A 53 2.52 2.54 0.64
CA LEU A 53 2.45 3.43 -0.52
C LEU A 53 3.18 4.74 -0.25
N LEU A 54 2.93 5.36 0.91
CA LEU A 54 3.58 6.59 1.34
C LEU A 54 5.08 6.39 1.49
N HIS A 55 5.50 5.32 2.17
CA HIS A 55 6.92 5.01 2.35
C HIS A 55 7.63 4.77 1.01
N ALA A 56 7.06 3.98 0.12
CA ALA A 56 7.65 3.70 -1.19
C ALA A 56 7.72 4.97 -2.06
N SER A 57 6.66 5.80 -2.05
CA SER A 57 6.64 7.06 -2.77
C SER A 57 7.69 8.04 -2.25
N TRP A 58 7.78 8.17 -0.92
CA TRP A 58 8.80 9.00 -0.26
C TRP A 58 10.22 8.50 -0.59
N ALA A 59 10.46 7.19 -0.58
CA ALA A 59 11.76 6.61 -0.92
C ALA A 59 12.16 6.92 -2.37
N ILE A 60 11.24 6.79 -3.34
CA ILE A 60 11.49 7.15 -4.74
C ILE A 60 11.79 8.64 -4.89
N LEU A 61 11.02 9.51 -4.24
CA LEU A 61 11.27 10.95 -4.26
C LEU A 61 12.66 11.29 -3.69
N LYS A 62 13.07 10.59 -2.63
CA LYS A 62 14.39 10.77 -2.02
C LYS A 62 15.51 10.28 -2.94
N ILE A 63 15.36 9.12 -3.59
CA ILE A 63 16.32 8.61 -4.59
C ILE A 63 16.50 9.62 -5.72
N LYS A 64 15.39 10.13 -6.27
CA LYS A 64 15.42 11.12 -7.35
C LYS A 64 16.10 12.45 -6.98
N LYS A 65 16.18 12.79 -5.68
CA LYS A 65 16.91 13.97 -5.20
C LYS A 65 18.41 13.72 -5.01
N LEU A 66 18.83 12.46 -4.94
CA LEU A 66 20.22 12.05 -4.76
C LEU A 66 20.94 11.79 -6.09
N GLN A 67 20.16 11.65 -7.18
CA GLN A 67 20.63 11.56 -8.56
C GLN A 67 20.63 12.95 -9.20
#